data_AF-A0A518JNQ1-F1
#
_entry.id   AF-A0A518JNQ1-F1
#
_cell.length_a   1.000
_cell.length_b   1.000
_cell.length_c   1.000
_cell.angle_alpha   90.00
_cell.angle_beta   90.00
_cell.angle_gamma   90.00
#
_symmetry.space_group_name_H-M   'P 1'
#
loop_
_entity.id
_entity.type
_entity.pdbx_description
1 polymer ?
#
loop_
_entity_poly.entity_id
_entity_poly.type
_entity_poly.pdbx_seq_one_letter_code
_entity_poly.pdbx_strand_id
1 'polypeptide(L)'
;MKPIVIAVLAGILAASHCQAQVPEDGGRYTIIVVTQPQPSPTAEQLVRWLAEDPHFAELMAQVHYHQFTSDNALYQRRYAAQLPETPVIALVRPDGGVEYKASGSNIPATAAALHAEMLHYHNLHPYYPPRQPEAWPDTRVYAESSGYPLRDSRQIAPPYPSTGGPSAIAWMLLAAGGVLAVCIIAALAYLLLADD
;
A
#
# COMPACT_ATOMS: atom_id res chain seq x y z
N MET A 1 22.57 -34.12 -31.53
CA MET A 1 22.25 -34.43 -30.12
C MET A 1 22.55 -33.22 -29.25
N LYS A 2 21.51 -32.53 -28.75
CA LYS A 2 21.53 -31.61 -27.58
C LYS A 2 20.06 -31.27 -27.27
N PRO A 3 19.40 -32.00 -26.35
CA PRO A 3 18.00 -31.73 -25.99
C PRO A 3 17.97 -30.84 -24.74
N ILE A 4 17.99 -29.51 -24.89
CA ILE A 4 17.77 -28.58 -23.76
C ILE A 4 17.04 -27.32 -24.26
N VAL A 5 15.78 -27.44 -24.68
CA VAL A 5 14.87 -26.27 -24.78
C VAL A 5 13.42 -26.71 -24.52
N ILE A 6 13.14 -27.40 -23.41
CA ILE A 6 11.76 -27.64 -22.95
C ILE A 6 11.74 -27.43 -21.43
N ALA A 7 11.80 -26.18 -20.98
CA ALA A 7 11.52 -25.80 -19.59
C ALA A 7 11.42 -24.27 -19.40
N VAL A 8 10.54 -23.55 -20.12
CA VAL A 8 10.21 -22.14 -19.76
C VAL A 8 8.71 -21.84 -19.92
N LEU A 9 7.84 -22.84 -19.74
CA LEU A 9 6.38 -22.68 -19.94
C LEU A 9 5.53 -23.04 -18.71
N ALA A 10 6.13 -23.05 -17.52
CA ALA A 10 5.42 -23.31 -16.26
C ALA A 10 5.89 -22.32 -15.16
N GLY A 11 5.02 -21.38 -14.82
CA GLY A 11 5.26 -20.30 -13.85
C GLY A 11 5.44 -18.99 -14.62
N ILE A 12 4.50 -18.06 -14.63
CA ILE A 12 3.89 -17.44 -13.46
C ILE A 12 2.46 -17.03 -13.84
N LEU A 13 1.47 -17.80 -13.37
CA LEU A 13 0.08 -17.34 -13.26
C LEU A 13 -0.31 -17.44 -11.78
N ALA A 14 0.46 -16.74 -10.95
CA ALA A 14 0.02 -16.42 -9.60
C ALA A 14 -0.74 -15.10 -9.69
N ALA A 15 -2.06 -15.23 -9.69
CA ALA A 15 -2.96 -14.13 -9.43
C ALA A 15 -2.56 -13.44 -8.13
N SER A 16 -2.49 -12.12 -8.13
CA SER A 16 -2.54 -11.33 -6.90
C SER A 16 -3.36 -10.10 -7.20
N HIS A 17 -4.62 -10.15 -6.79
CA HIS A 17 -5.39 -8.95 -6.52
C HIS A 17 -4.60 -8.17 -5.47
N CYS A 18 -3.78 -7.19 -5.88
CA CYS A 18 -3.26 -6.18 -4.96
C CYS A 18 -4.41 -5.23 -4.59
N GLN A 19 -5.40 -5.74 -3.87
CA GLN A 19 -5.85 -4.92 -2.75
C GLN A 19 -4.63 -4.92 -1.84
N ALA A 20 -3.99 -3.76 -1.69
CA ALA A 20 -2.95 -3.58 -0.70
C ALA A 20 -3.59 -3.84 0.66
N GLN A 21 -3.62 -5.11 1.06
CA GLN A 21 -3.96 -5.52 2.39
C GLN A 21 -2.88 -4.86 3.23
N VAL A 22 -3.29 -3.82 3.95
CA VAL A 22 -2.43 -3.21 4.96
C VAL A 22 -1.99 -4.40 5.81
N PRO A 23 -0.68 -4.63 5.97
CA PRO A 23 -0.25 -5.75 6.78
C PRO A 23 -0.90 -5.59 8.16
N GLU A 24 -1.27 -6.72 8.76
CA GLU A 24 -2.01 -6.75 10.01
C GLU A 24 -1.05 -6.33 11.14
N ASP A 25 -0.73 -5.03 11.17
CA ASP A 25 0.45 -4.45 11.80
C ASP A 25 0.30 -4.34 13.33
N GLY A 26 -0.61 -5.13 13.92
CA GLY A 26 -0.87 -5.20 15.34
C GLY A 26 -1.45 -3.91 15.93
N GLY A 27 -2.06 -3.06 15.10
CA GLY A 27 -2.58 -1.76 15.54
C GLY A 27 -1.50 -0.74 15.91
N ARG A 28 -0.24 -0.96 15.48
CA ARG A 28 0.88 -0.05 15.77
C ARG A 28 1.04 1.02 14.71
N TYR A 29 1.50 2.19 15.13
CA TYR A 29 1.91 3.27 14.25
C TYR A 29 3.14 2.88 13.44
N THR A 30 3.33 3.56 12.30
CA THR A 30 4.47 3.36 11.42
C THR A 30 5.18 4.68 11.15
N ILE A 31 6.49 4.74 11.33
CA ILE A 31 7.33 5.83 10.86
C ILE A 31 7.89 5.45 9.50
N ILE A 32 7.62 6.28 8.50
CA ILE A 32 8.15 6.15 7.15
C ILE A 32 9.14 7.28 6.90
N VAL A 33 10.36 6.93 6.53
CA VAL A 33 11.36 7.88 6.03
C VAL A 33 11.66 7.58 4.58
N VAL A 34 11.60 8.61 3.73
CA VAL A 34 11.96 8.48 2.32
C VAL A 34 13.09 9.46 2.00
N THR A 35 14.17 8.93 1.45
CA THR A 35 15.35 9.69 1.03
C THR A 35 15.55 9.57 -0.48
N GLN A 36 16.40 10.43 -1.04
CA GLN A 36 16.96 10.18 -2.37
C GLN A 36 17.95 8.99 -2.32
N PRO A 37 18.24 8.31 -3.45
CA PRO A 37 19.23 7.24 -3.49
C PRO A 37 20.62 7.72 -3.03
N GLN A 38 20.94 8.97 -3.38
CA GLN A 38 22.05 9.70 -2.77
C GLN A 38 21.47 10.67 -1.73
N PRO A 39 21.50 10.33 -0.44
CA PRO A 39 20.85 11.12 0.60
C PRO A 39 21.54 12.48 0.77
N SER A 40 20.75 13.52 1.02
CA SER A 40 21.27 14.82 1.45
C SER A 40 21.74 14.76 2.91
N PRO A 41 22.57 15.71 3.38
CA PRO A 41 22.98 15.76 4.79
C PRO A 41 21.81 15.77 5.76
N THR A 42 20.71 16.46 5.41
CA THR A 42 19.47 16.46 6.20
C THR A 42 18.84 15.07 6.27
N ALA A 43 18.85 14.33 5.15
CA ALA A 43 18.30 12.97 5.09
C ALA A 43 19.13 11.99 5.94
N GLU A 44 20.45 12.06 5.86
CA GLU A 44 21.35 11.25 6.71
C GLU A 44 21.16 11.59 8.19
N GLN A 45 21.05 12.88 8.51
CA GLN A 45 20.84 13.34 9.88
C GLN A 45 19.50 12.85 10.45
N LEU A 46 18.44 12.85 9.65
CA LEU A 46 17.12 12.33 10.04
C LEU A 46 17.18 10.84 10.37
N VAL A 47 17.82 10.03 9.51
CA VAL A 47 17.99 8.59 9.75
C VAL A 47 18.81 8.35 11.02
N ARG A 48 19.88 9.14 11.22
CA ARG A 48 20.69 9.07 12.43
C ARG A 48 19.90 9.41 13.69
N TRP A 49 19.07 10.45 13.66
CA TRP A 49 18.24 10.82 14.81
C TRP A 49 17.30 9.69 15.22
N LEU A 50 16.64 9.03 14.26
CA LEU A 50 15.76 7.92 14.59
C LEU A 50 16.49 6.69 15.13
N ALA A 51 17.74 6.48 14.72
CA ALA A 51 18.53 5.32 15.13
C ALA A 51 19.25 5.52 16.48
N GLU A 52 19.74 6.74 16.75
CA GLU A 52 20.70 7.00 17.83
C GLU A 52 20.21 8.00 18.88
N ASP A 53 19.23 8.85 18.56
CA ASP A 53 18.82 9.90 19.49
C ASP A 53 17.96 9.34 20.64
N PRO A 54 18.30 9.62 21.92
CA PRO A 54 17.56 9.11 23.07
C PRO A 54 16.07 9.47 23.08
N HIS A 55 15.67 10.59 22.47
CA HIS A 55 14.26 10.99 22.42
C HIS A 55 13.42 10.00 21.59
N PHE A 56 14.03 9.31 20.63
CA PHE A 56 13.33 8.34 19.78
C PHE A 56 13.40 6.90 20.30
N ALA A 57 14.24 6.60 21.30
CA ALA A 57 14.45 5.24 21.78
C ALA A 57 13.15 4.53 22.20
N GLU A 58 12.31 5.22 22.99
CA GLU A 58 11.02 4.67 23.44
C GLU A 58 9.98 4.61 22.33
N LEU A 59 9.95 5.61 21.45
CA LEU A 59 9.00 5.68 20.33
C LEU A 59 9.28 4.56 19.32
N MET A 60 10.55 4.35 18.96
CA MET A 60 10.97 3.34 17.98
C MET A 60 10.73 1.90 18.46
N ALA A 61 10.65 1.67 19.77
CA ALA A 61 10.24 0.37 20.32
C ALA A 61 8.75 0.08 20.12
N GLN A 62 7.93 1.11 19.92
CA GLN A 62 6.46 1.03 19.86
C GLN A 62 5.90 1.14 18.44
N VAL A 63 6.70 1.62 17.49
CA VAL A 63 6.30 1.81 16.10
C VAL A 63 6.97 0.80 15.16
N HIS A 64 6.39 0.62 13.98
CA HIS A 64 7.13 0.06 12.85
C HIS A 64 7.98 1.15 12.21
N TYR A 65 9.17 0.80 11.75
CA TYR A 65 10.06 1.71 11.05
C TYR A 65 10.35 1.22 9.64
N HIS A 66 10.10 2.08 8.65
CA HIS A 66 10.42 1.81 7.25
C HIS A 66 11.22 2.95 6.66
N GLN A 67 12.36 2.60 6.06
CA GLN A 67 13.16 3.51 5.28
C GLN A 67 13.10 3.09 3.80
N PHE A 68 12.81 4.06 2.94
CA PHE A 68 12.79 3.88 1.49
C PHE A 68 13.71 4.89 0.81
N THR A 69 14.19 4.51 -0.36
CA THR A 69 14.74 5.44 -1.35
C THR A 69 13.65 5.84 -2.33
N SER A 70 13.77 7.01 -2.94
CA SER A 70 12.76 7.53 -3.86
C SER A 70 12.59 6.67 -5.12
N ASP A 71 13.57 5.85 -5.49
CA ASP A 71 13.50 4.90 -6.61
C ASP A 71 12.95 3.52 -6.20
N ASN A 72 12.67 3.29 -4.92
CA ASN A 72 12.13 2.02 -4.44
C ASN A 72 10.74 1.76 -5.04
N ALA A 73 10.56 0.61 -5.70
CA ALA A 73 9.33 0.27 -6.41
C ALA A 73 8.10 0.15 -5.49
N LEU A 74 8.27 -0.31 -4.25
CA LEU A 74 7.18 -0.40 -3.28
C LEU A 74 6.74 1.00 -2.84
N TYR A 75 7.70 1.87 -2.54
CA TYR A 75 7.43 3.28 -2.24
C TYR A 75 6.70 3.97 -3.38
N GLN A 76 7.19 3.82 -4.61
CA GLN A 76 6.59 4.42 -5.81
C GLN A 76 5.13 4.00 -5.99
N ARG A 77 4.81 2.73 -5.76
CA ARG A 77 3.45 2.20 -5.91
C ARG A 77 2.51 2.61 -4.78
N ARG A 78 3.00 2.74 -3.56
CA ARG A 78 2.16 2.84 -2.36
C ARG A 78 2.11 4.23 -1.74
N TYR A 79 3.22 4.96 -1.74
CA TYR A 79 3.39 6.16 -0.92
C TYR A 79 3.74 7.42 -1.73
N ALA A 80 4.34 7.30 -2.92
CA ALA A 80 4.83 8.46 -3.68
C ALA A 80 3.76 9.51 -4.00
N ALA A 81 2.49 9.11 -4.18
CA ALA A 81 1.40 10.06 -4.39
C ALA A 81 1.09 10.93 -3.15
N GLN A 82 1.31 10.40 -1.95
CA GLN A 82 1.01 11.06 -0.67
C GLN A 82 2.25 11.75 -0.07
N LEU A 83 3.43 11.20 -0.35
CA LEU A 83 4.73 11.64 0.16
C LEU A 83 5.71 11.99 -0.98
N PRO A 84 5.37 12.90 -1.92
CA PRO A 84 6.16 13.10 -3.16
C PRO A 84 7.52 13.75 -2.96
N GLU A 85 7.70 14.52 -1.88
CA GLU A 85 8.91 15.28 -1.61
C GLU A 85 9.96 14.45 -0.87
N THR A 86 11.24 14.72 -1.10
CA THR A 86 12.35 14.06 -0.37
C THR A 86 13.40 15.08 0.08
N PRO A 87 14.03 14.91 1.26
CA PRO A 87 13.68 13.91 2.27
C PRO A 87 12.31 14.21 2.90
N VAL A 88 11.61 13.16 3.30
CA VAL A 88 10.33 13.23 4.02
C VAL A 88 10.30 12.21 5.14
N ILE A 89 9.69 12.61 6.25
CA ILE A 89 9.30 11.74 7.34
C ILE A 89 7.80 11.84 7.56
N ALA A 90 7.16 10.69 7.79
CA ALA A 90 5.75 10.62 8.11
C ALA A 90 5.50 9.68 9.28
N LEU A 91 4.61 10.07 10.19
CA LEU A 91 3.99 9.19 11.18
C LEU A 91 2.63 8.76 10.62
N VAL A 92 2.46 7.45 10.44
CA VAL A 92 1.31 6.84 9.81
C VAL A 92 0.57 6.00 10.85
N ARG A 93 -0.74 6.20 10.93
CA ARG A 93 -1.66 5.45 11.78
C ARG A 93 -1.80 4.00 11.29
N PRO A 94 -2.30 3.09 12.14
CA PRO A 94 -2.55 1.71 11.75
C PRO A 94 -3.55 1.55 10.60
N ASP A 95 -4.47 2.50 10.43
CA ASP A 95 -5.44 2.52 9.33
C ASP A 95 -4.86 3.07 8.00
N GLY A 96 -3.58 3.44 7.99
CA GLY A 96 -2.90 4.04 6.84
C GLY A 96 -3.05 5.56 6.74
N GLY A 97 -3.75 6.23 7.67
CA GLY A 97 -3.84 7.68 7.71
C GLY A 97 -2.53 8.34 8.14
N VAL A 98 -2.14 9.45 7.51
CA VAL A 98 -0.94 10.21 7.90
C VAL A 98 -1.29 11.19 9.02
N GLU A 99 -0.66 11.04 10.18
CA GLU A 99 -0.88 11.90 11.36
C GLU A 99 0.10 13.07 11.43
N TYR A 100 1.36 12.83 11.06
CA TYR A 100 2.40 13.86 10.97
C TYR A 100 3.19 13.68 9.68
N LYS A 101 3.60 14.79 9.06
CA LYS A 101 4.49 14.81 7.90
C LYS A 101 5.37 16.05 7.91
N ALA A 102 6.66 15.87 7.71
CA ALA A 102 7.60 16.94 7.43
C ALA A 102 8.52 16.57 6.27
N SER A 103 8.79 17.54 5.40
CA SER A 103 9.61 17.36 4.19
C SER A 103 10.49 18.57 3.93
N GLY A 104 11.65 18.34 3.28
CA GLY A 104 12.56 19.39 2.85
C GLY A 104 12.93 20.36 3.98
N SER A 105 12.67 21.65 3.79
CA SER A 105 12.94 22.71 4.78
C SER A 105 11.98 22.75 5.96
N ASN A 106 10.87 22.01 5.91
CA ASN A 106 9.91 21.90 7.01
C ASN A 106 10.30 20.84 8.04
N ILE A 107 11.38 20.08 7.79
CA ILE A 107 11.93 19.16 8.79
C ILE A 107 12.55 20.00 9.92
N PRO A 108 12.14 19.80 11.19
CA PRO A 108 12.71 20.52 12.31
C PRO A 108 14.23 20.37 12.40
N ALA A 109 14.90 21.44 12.82
CA ALA A 109 16.36 21.51 12.86
C ALA A 109 17.02 20.61 13.91
N THR A 110 16.25 20.01 14.83
CA THR A 110 16.76 19.16 15.91
C THR A 110 15.87 17.93 16.12
N ALA A 111 16.47 16.84 16.60
CA ALA A 111 15.75 15.61 16.94
C ALA A 111 14.66 15.86 18.01
N ALA A 112 14.99 16.64 19.05
CA ALA A 112 14.04 16.96 20.11
C ALA A 112 12.82 17.73 19.59
N ALA A 113 13.01 18.68 18.66
CA ALA A 113 11.90 19.40 18.04
C ALA A 113 11.04 18.48 17.16
N LEU A 114 11.66 17.62 16.35
CA LEU A 114 10.95 16.63 15.54
C LEU A 114 10.12 15.67 16.42
N HIS A 115 10.71 15.16 17.50
CA HIS A 115 10.03 14.29 18.44
C HIS A 115 8.86 15.01 19.14
N ALA A 116 9.07 16.25 19.59
CA ALA A 116 8.03 17.05 20.22
C ALA A 116 6.86 17.34 19.27
N GLU A 117 7.14 17.63 18.00
CA GLU A 117 6.09 17.82 16.98
C GLU A 117 5.31 16.53 16.74
N MET A 118 5.99 15.39 16.56
CA MET A 118 5.31 14.10 16.37
C MET A 118 4.38 13.77 17.54
N LEU A 119 4.86 13.93 18.77
CA LEU A 119 4.03 13.73 19.96
C LEU A 119 2.88 14.73 20.05
N HIS A 120 3.11 15.99 19.67
CA HIS A 120 2.07 17.01 19.66
C HIS A 120 0.91 16.62 18.74
N TYR A 121 1.21 16.26 17.48
CA TYR A 121 0.18 15.84 16.51
C TYR A 121 -0.51 14.55 16.93
N HIS A 122 0.22 13.59 17.49
CA HIS A 122 -0.35 12.36 18.05
C HIS A 122 -1.38 12.64 19.15
N ASN A 123 -1.07 13.58 20.05
CA ASN A 123 -1.95 13.94 21.15
C ASN A 123 -3.18 14.75 20.70
N LEU A 124 -3.10 15.46 19.56
CA LEU A 124 -4.23 16.20 18.99
C LEU A 124 -5.26 15.28 18.31
N HIS A 125 -4.81 14.16 17.73
CA HIS A 125 -5.66 13.28 16.93
C HIS A 125 -5.55 11.80 17.34
N PRO A 126 -5.77 11.48 18.64
CA PRO A 126 -5.63 10.11 19.12
C PRO A 126 -6.47 9.16 18.26
N TYR A 127 -5.79 8.17 17.68
CA TYR A 127 -6.45 7.15 16.88
C TYR A 127 -7.29 6.25 17.79
N TYR A 128 -8.60 6.31 17.61
CA TYR A 128 -9.52 5.31 18.17
C TYR A 128 -9.79 4.27 17.09
N PRO A 129 -9.34 3.02 17.25
CA PRO A 129 -9.71 1.98 16.31
C PRO A 129 -11.24 1.93 16.24
N PRO A 130 -11.83 1.74 15.04
CA PRO A 130 -13.26 1.58 14.94
C PRO A 130 -13.66 0.48 15.93
N ARG A 131 -14.62 0.79 16.81
CA ARG A 131 -15.17 -0.24 17.70
C ARG A 131 -15.56 -1.39 16.79
N GLN A 132 -15.01 -2.58 17.04
CA GLN A 132 -15.56 -3.78 16.43
C GLN A 132 -17.06 -3.71 16.69
N PRO A 133 -17.91 -3.82 15.64
CA PRO A 133 -19.34 -3.77 15.86
C PRO A 133 -19.62 -4.81 16.92
N GLU A 134 -20.06 -4.33 18.09
CA GLU A 134 -20.52 -5.18 19.16
C GLU A 134 -21.52 -6.12 18.50
N ALA A 135 -21.26 -7.43 18.59
CA ALA A 135 -22.04 -8.41 17.85
C ALA A 135 -23.50 -8.05 18.05
N TRP A 136 -24.20 -7.71 16.96
CA TRP A 136 -25.55 -7.17 17.05
C TRP A 136 -26.31 -8.05 18.03
N PRO A 137 -26.85 -7.50 19.12
CA PRO A 137 -27.52 -8.31 20.13
C PRO A 137 -28.57 -9.14 19.40
N ASP A 138 -28.58 -10.46 19.67
CA ASP A 138 -29.37 -11.44 18.91
C ASP A 138 -30.77 -10.87 18.67
N THR A 139 -31.08 -10.61 17.40
CA THR A 139 -32.31 -9.92 17.00
C THR A 139 -33.57 -10.69 17.42
N ARG A 140 -33.42 -11.96 17.81
CA ARG A 140 -34.48 -12.74 18.48
C ARG A 140 -35.01 -12.05 19.74
N VAL A 141 -34.13 -11.41 20.53
CA VAL A 141 -34.51 -10.75 21.79
C VAL A 141 -35.34 -9.48 21.54
N TYR A 142 -35.12 -8.78 20.43
CA TYR A 142 -35.88 -7.57 20.06
C TYR A 142 -37.19 -7.87 19.30
N ALA A 143 -37.24 -8.99 18.57
CA ALA A 143 -38.44 -9.42 17.86
C ALA A 143 -39.57 -9.82 18.82
N GLU A 144 -39.25 -10.37 19.99
CA GLU A 144 -40.23 -10.80 20.99
C GLU A 144 -40.82 -9.63 21.79
N SER A 145 -40.07 -8.54 22.01
CA SER A 145 -40.51 -7.45 22.89
C SER A 145 -41.23 -6.29 22.17
N SER A 146 -41.02 -6.10 20.87
CA SER A 146 -41.44 -4.86 20.22
C SER A 146 -42.87 -4.87 19.65
N GLY A 147 -43.53 -6.03 19.52
CA GLY A 147 -44.92 -6.13 19.08
C GLY A 147 -45.21 -5.57 17.67
N TYR A 148 -44.21 -5.08 16.96
CA TYR A 148 -44.37 -4.57 15.61
C TYR A 148 -44.32 -5.74 14.61
N PRO A 149 -45.28 -5.84 13.68
CA PRO A 149 -45.16 -6.79 12.59
C PRO A 149 -43.89 -6.44 11.80
N LEU A 150 -43.01 -7.44 11.63
CA LEU A 150 -41.86 -7.32 10.73
C LEU A 150 -42.36 -6.91 9.35
N ARG A 151 -42.04 -5.68 8.94
CA ARG A 151 -42.29 -5.22 7.58
C ARG A 151 -41.40 -6.05 6.65
N ASP A 152 -42.03 -6.86 5.79
CA ASP A 152 -41.33 -7.66 4.78
C ASP A 152 -40.40 -6.76 3.96
N SER A 153 -39.09 -6.86 4.23
CA SER A 153 -38.05 -6.05 3.62
C SER A 153 -37.59 -6.64 2.29
N ARG A 154 -38.51 -7.17 1.47
CA ARG A 154 -38.34 -7.29 0.02
C ARG A 154 -38.42 -5.91 -0.62
N GLN A 155 -37.56 -4.98 -0.22
CA GLN A 155 -37.28 -3.79 -1.03
C GLN A 155 -36.16 -4.13 -1.99
N ILE A 156 -36.59 -4.46 -3.20
CA ILE A 156 -35.79 -4.62 -4.40
C ILE A 156 -34.98 -3.33 -4.58
N ALA A 157 -33.67 -3.38 -4.32
CA ALA A 157 -32.79 -2.31 -4.76
C ALA A 157 -32.90 -2.20 -6.30
N PRO A 158 -33.04 -0.99 -6.88
CA PRO A 158 -33.00 -0.86 -8.32
C PRO A 158 -31.64 -1.39 -8.82
N PRO A 159 -31.60 -2.20 -9.89
CA PRO A 159 -30.35 -2.67 -10.43
C PRO A 159 -29.52 -1.45 -10.84
N TYR A 160 -28.33 -1.32 -10.26
CA TYR A 160 -27.35 -0.34 -10.73
C TYR A 160 -27.10 -0.59 -12.22
N PRO A 161 -27.08 0.46 -13.07
CA PRO A 161 -26.69 0.28 -14.46
C PRO A 161 -25.24 -0.22 -14.48
N SER A 162 -25.04 -1.46 -14.94
CA SER A 162 -23.70 -1.96 -15.21
C SER A 162 -23.15 -1.17 -16.39
N THR A 163 -22.27 -0.21 -16.11
CA THR A 163 -21.47 0.46 -17.15
C THR A 163 -20.45 -0.54 -17.67
N GLY A 164 -20.90 -1.47 -18.51
CA GLY A 164 -20.10 -2.50 -19.17
C GLY A 164 -19.27 -1.91 -20.30
N GLY A 165 -18.29 -1.06 -19.97
CA GLY A 165 -17.17 -0.82 -20.85
C GLY A 165 -16.20 -2.00 -20.79
N PRO A 166 -15.48 -2.35 -21.87
CA PRO A 166 -14.40 -3.33 -21.78
C PRO A 166 -13.43 -2.86 -20.69
N SER A 167 -13.22 -3.71 -19.68
CA SER A 167 -12.30 -3.41 -18.60
C SER A 167 -10.92 -3.07 -19.19
N ALA A 168 -10.16 -2.18 -18.54
CA ALA A 168 -8.78 -1.89 -18.95
C ALA A 168 -7.94 -3.19 -19.10
N ILE A 169 -8.33 -4.25 -18.40
CA ILE A 169 -7.80 -5.61 -18.50
C ILE A 169 -8.00 -6.22 -19.90
N ALA A 170 -9.16 -6.03 -20.55
CA ALA A 170 -9.41 -6.53 -21.90
C ALA A 170 -8.46 -5.89 -22.94
N TRP A 171 -8.19 -4.60 -22.82
CA TRP A 171 -7.22 -3.90 -23.67
C TRP A 171 -5.78 -4.34 -23.41
N MET A 172 -5.42 -4.59 -22.14
CA MET A 172 -4.11 -5.12 -21.80
C MET A 172 -3.88 -6.54 -22.34
N LEU A 173 -4.90 -7.40 -22.31
CA LEU A 173 -4.80 -8.76 -22.86
C LEU A 173 -4.64 -8.77 -24.38
N LEU A 174 -5.35 -7.89 -25.10
CA LEU A 174 -5.18 -7.73 -26.55
C LEU A 174 -3.77 -7.24 -26.92
N ALA A 175 -3.25 -6.25 -26.17
CA ALA A 175 -1.90 -5.74 -26.38
C ALA A 175 -0.82 -6.82 -26.12
N ALA A 176 -0.94 -7.56 -25.03
CA ALA A 176 0.01 -8.63 -24.69
C ALA A 176 -0.03 -9.79 -25.71
N GLY A 177 -1.24 -10.18 -26.17
CA GLY A 177 -1.40 -11.20 -27.20
C GLY A 177 -0.76 -10.82 -28.54
N GLY A 178 -0.88 -9.54 -28.94
CA GLY A 178 -0.25 -9.02 -30.16
C GLY A 178 1.28 -9.11 -30.14
N VAL A 179 1.91 -8.73 -29.03
CA VAL A 179 3.38 -8.79 -28.88
C VAL A 179 3.87 -10.24 -28.96
N LEU A 180 3.18 -11.17 -28.29
CA LEU A 180 3.55 -12.59 -28.32
C LEU A 180 3.45 -13.19 -29.72
N ALA A 181 2.40 -12.85 -30.48
CA ALA A 181 2.24 -13.30 -31.86
C ALA A 181 3.38 -12.79 -32.77
N VAL A 182 3.78 -11.53 -32.62
CA VAL A 182 4.92 -10.96 -33.38
C VAL A 182 6.22 -11.69 -33.03
N CYS A 183 6.48 -11.97 -31.75
CA CYS A 183 7.67 -12.73 -31.34
C CYS A 183 7.69 -14.15 -31.92
N ILE A 184 6.55 -14.84 -31.96
CA ILE A 184 6.43 -16.19 -32.54
C ILE A 184 6.70 -16.16 -34.04
N ILE A 185 6.13 -15.19 -34.77
CA ILE A 185 6.34 -15.04 -36.21
C ILE A 185 7.81 -14.74 -36.51
N ALA A 186 8.44 -13.84 -35.74
CA ALA A 186 9.86 -13.52 -35.91
C ALA A 186 10.77 -14.74 -35.63
N ALA A 187 10.47 -15.52 -34.59
CA ALA A 187 11.21 -16.75 -34.28
C ALA A 187 11.06 -17.81 -35.39
N LEU A 188 9.85 -17.98 -35.94
CA LEU A 188 9.61 -18.91 -37.06
C LEU A 188 10.32 -18.45 -38.34
N ALA A 189 10.29 -17.15 -38.65
CA ALA A 189 11.01 -16.60 -39.80
C ALA A 189 12.53 -16.79 -39.67
N TYR A 190 13.07 -16.59 -38.46
CA TYR A 190 14.49 -16.83 -38.19
C TYR A 190 14.88 -18.30 -38.38
N LEU A 191 14.04 -19.24 -37.90
CA LEU A 191 14.28 -20.67 -38.09
C LEU A 191 14.24 -21.08 -39.56
N LEU A 192 13.32 -20.53 -40.35
CA LEU A 192 13.23 -20.81 -41.79
C LEU A 192 14.41 -20.25 -42.59
N LEU A 193 14.97 -19.12 -42.16
CA LEU A 193 16.15 -18.50 -42.81
C LEU A 193 17.48 -19.14 -42.38
N ALA A 194 17.48 -19.95 -41.31
CA ALA A 194 18.69 -20.58 -40.78
C ALA A 194 19.00 -21.96 -41.41
N ASP A 195 18.11 -22.47 -42.26
CA ASP A 195 18.24 -23.77 -42.97
C ASP A 195 18.79 -23.64 -44.41
N ASP A 196 19.14 -22.43 -44.88
CA ASP A 196 19.92 -22.16 -46.11
C ASP A 196 21.40 -21.87 -45.79
#